data_AF-A0A353P3G9-F1
#
_entry.id   AF-A0A353P3G9-F1
#
_cell.length_a   1.000
_cell.length_b   1.000
_cell.length_c   1.000
_cell.angle_alpha   90.00
_cell.angle_beta   90.00
_cell.angle_gamma   90.00
#
_symmetry.space_group_name_H-M   'P 1'
#
loop_
_entity.id
_entity.type
_entity.pdbx_description
1 polymer ?
#
loop_
_entity_poly.entity_id
_entity_poly.type
_entity_poly.pdbx_seq_one_letter_code
_entity_poly.pdbx_strand_id
1 'polypeptide(L)'
;METLKELYEYFPTSIYTGKALVFISEDWKVELTEHQNADFSKKNKSCPIIRVKAYKKALNGEFVPGHYEDFQIDVIGELASQIERYIQAAVGRNIREFPENV
;
A
#
# COMPACT_ATOMS: atom_id res chain seq x y z
N MET A 1 -2.14 -11.96 7.53
CA MET A 1 -3.51 -11.73 7.04
C MET A 1 -4.37 -10.82 7.92
N GLU A 2 -4.06 -10.57 9.19
CA GLU A 2 -4.75 -9.51 9.97
C GLU A 2 -4.27 -8.11 9.55
N THR A 3 -2.97 -7.96 9.30
CA THR A 3 -2.32 -6.69 8.93
C THR A 3 -2.93 -5.99 7.71
N LEU A 4 -3.25 -6.70 6.62
CA LEU A 4 -3.91 -6.09 5.46
C LEU A 4 -5.33 -5.62 5.77
N LYS A 5 -6.07 -6.32 6.63
CA LYS A 5 -7.42 -5.88 7.03
C LYS A 5 -7.33 -4.64 7.92
N GLU A 6 -6.37 -4.60 8.83
CA GLU A 6 -6.14 -3.40 9.65
C GLU A 6 -5.74 -2.22 8.75
N LEU A 7 -4.79 -2.41 7.82
CA LEU A 7 -4.39 -1.38 6.85
C LEU A 7 -5.59 -0.91 6.00
N TYR A 8 -6.50 -1.79 5.61
CA TYR A 8 -7.72 -1.41 4.90
C TYR A 8 -8.55 -0.37 5.66
N GLU A 9 -8.65 -0.49 7.00
CA GLU A 9 -9.37 0.48 7.84
C GLU A 9 -8.69 1.85 7.86
N TYR A 10 -7.36 1.90 7.72
CA TYR A 10 -6.60 3.15 7.58
C TYR A 10 -6.76 3.80 6.20
N PHE A 11 -7.11 3.00 5.19
CA PHE A 11 -7.10 3.39 3.79
C PHE A 11 -8.45 3.14 3.10
N PRO A 12 -9.47 3.96 3.37
CA PRO A 12 -10.82 3.76 2.83
C PRO A 12 -10.90 3.87 1.30
N THR A 13 -9.92 4.51 0.66
CA THR A 13 -9.81 4.63 -0.80
C THR A 13 -9.17 3.41 -1.46
N SER A 14 -8.71 2.44 -0.67
CA SER A 14 -8.11 1.20 -1.16
C SER A 14 -9.17 0.12 -1.40
N ILE A 15 -8.88 -0.78 -2.33
CA ILE A 15 -9.71 -1.94 -2.68
C ILE A 15 -9.00 -3.18 -2.15
N TYR A 16 -9.63 -3.87 -1.21
CA TYR A 16 -9.13 -5.15 -0.71
C TYR A 16 -9.55 -6.28 -1.66
N THR A 17 -8.56 -6.90 -2.31
CA THR A 17 -8.77 -8.00 -3.27
C THR A 17 -8.78 -9.40 -2.62
N GLY A 18 -8.66 -9.46 -1.29
CA GLY A 18 -8.49 -10.71 -0.54
C GLY A 18 -7.04 -11.18 -0.39
N LYS A 19 -6.12 -10.65 -1.22
CA LYS A 19 -4.67 -10.96 -1.16
C LYS A 19 -3.77 -9.72 -1.15
N ALA A 20 -4.29 -8.60 -1.61
CA ALA A 20 -3.58 -7.32 -1.71
C ALA A 20 -4.57 -6.15 -1.55
N LEU A 21 -4.08 -5.00 -1.10
CA LEU A 21 -4.81 -3.73 -1.16
C LEU A 21 -4.38 -2.96 -2.38
N VAL A 22 -5.33 -2.55 -3.21
CA VAL A 22 -5.07 -1.80 -4.43
C VAL A 22 -5.70 -0.42 -4.32
N PHE A 23 -4.89 0.61 -4.48
CA PHE A 23 -5.31 2.00 -4.52
C PHE A 23 -5.27 2.44 -5.97
N ILE A 24 -6.31 3.12 -6.43
CA ILE A 24 -6.34 3.68 -7.78
C ILE A 24 -6.76 5.13 -7.65
N SER A 25 -5.91 6.01 -8.15
CA SER A 25 -6.14 7.44 -8.33
C SER A 25 -6.15 7.75 -9.83
N GLU A 26 -6.44 9.00 -10.19
CA GLU A 26 -6.58 9.44 -11.57
C GLU A 26 -5.36 9.14 -12.45
N ASP A 27 -4.16 9.35 -11.89
CA ASP A 27 -2.86 9.19 -12.56
C ASP A 27 -1.97 8.09 -11.96
N TRP A 28 -2.38 7.46 -10.86
CA TRP A 28 -1.54 6.53 -10.11
C TRP A 28 -2.32 5.32 -9.66
N LYS A 29 -1.66 4.17 -9.64
CA LYS A 29 -2.16 2.96 -9.01
C LYS A 29 -1.12 2.51 -8.00
N VAL A 30 -1.53 2.16 -6.78
CA VAL A 30 -0.63 1.57 -5.78
C VAL A 30 -1.15 0.21 -5.37
N GLU A 31 -0.27 -0.76 -5.22
CA GLU A 31 -0.62 -2.12 -4.81
C GLU A 31 0.22 -2.52 -3.60
N LEU A 32 -0.44 -2.87 -2.51
CA LEU A 32 0.16 -3.35 -1.27
C LEU A 32 -0.05 -4.86 -1.21
N THR A 33 1.04 -5.59 -1.16
CA THR A 33 1.00 -7.05 -1.06
C THR A 33 1.67 -7.49 0.23
N GLU A 34 0.98 -8.32 1.02
CA GLU A 34 1.59 -8.98 2.18
C GLU A 34 2.41 -10.17 1.70
N HIS A 35 3.73 -10.07 1.84
CA HIS A 35 4.65 -11.19 1.72
C HIS A 35 4.87 -11.79 3.11
N GLN A 36 4.16 -12.87 3.40
CA GLN A 36 4.48 -13.71 4.55
C GLN A 36 5.63 -14.63 4.13
N ASN A 37 6.76 -14.56 4.83
CA ASN A 37 7.86 -15.49 4.59
C ASN A 37 7.32 -16.92 4.76
N ALA A 38 7.29 -17.69 3.69
CA ALA A 38 6.75 -19.06 3.65
C ALA A 38 7.68 -20.07 4.35
N ASP A 39 8.48 -19.63 5.32
CA ASP A 39 9.33 -20.49 6.13
C ASP A 39 8.52 -21.00 7.33
N PHE A 40 7.63 -21.95 7.03
CA PHE A 40 6.78 -22.65 7.99
C PHE A 40 7.60 -23.40 9.08
N SER A 41 8.93 -23.47 8.94
CA SER A 41 9.85 -24.21 9.82
C SER A 41 10.47 -23.40 10.96
N LYS A 42 10.28 -22.07 11.04
CA LYS A 42 10.83 -21.28 12.16
C LYS A 42 9.71 -20.59 12.94
N LYS A 43 9.54 -21.03 14.20
CA LYS A 43 8.69 -20.45 15.27
C LYS A 43 9.04 -18.99 15.65
N ASN A 44 9.59 -18.19 14.75
CA ASN A 44 9.80 -16.78 15.00
C ASN A 44 8.63 -16.03 14.37
N LYS A 45 7.91 -15.24 15.19
CA LYS A 45 6.96 -14.22 14.73
C LYS A 45 7.72 -13.23 13.84
N SER A 46 7.94 -13.59 12.59
CA SER A 46 8.64 -12.72 11.65
C SER A 46 7.61 -11.72 11.17
N CYS A 47 7.84 -10.44 11.46
CA CYS A 47 6.95 -9.34 11.05
C CYS A 47 6.58 -9.49 9.56
N PRO A 48 5.29 -9.31 9.20
CA PRO A 48 4.87 -9.40 7.81
C PRO A 48 5.58 -8.34 6.97
N ILE A 49 6.07 -8.73 5.78
CA ILE A 49 6.70 -7.80 4.85
C ILE A 49 5.61 -7.27 3.93
N ILE A 50 5.31 -5.98 4.00
CA ILE A 50 4.36 -5.33 3.10
C ILE A 50 5.12 -4.68 1.96
N ARG A 51 4.90 -5.15 0.74
CA ARG A 51 5.46 -4.54 -0.47
C ARG A 51 4.46 -3.59 -1.08
N VAL A 52 4.83 -2.33 -1.18
CA VAL A 52 4.07 -1.26 -1.83
C VAL A 52 4.63 -1.05 -3.23
N LYS A 53 3.81 -1.18 -4.27
CA LYS A 53 4.19 -0.91 -5.66
C LYS A 53 3.39 0.25 -6.20
N ALA A 54 4.06 1.33 -6.58
CA ALA A 54 3.46 2.46 -7.26
C ALA A 54 3.61 2.32 -8.77
N TYR A 55 2.50 2.45 -9.48
CA TYR A 55 2.39 2.44 -10.92
C TYR A 55 1.91 3.82 -11.36
N LYS A 56 2.58 4.40 -12.35
CA LYS A 56 2.19 5.68 -12.93
C LYS A 56 1.40 5.44 -14.20
N LYS A 57 0.28 6.13 -14.36
CA LYS A 57 -0.48 6.11 -15.60
C LYS A 57 0.31 6.82 -16.68
N ALA A 58 0.62 6.11 -17.76
CA ALA A 58 1.22 6.68 -18.95
C ALA A 58 0.15 7.35 -19.83
N LEU A 59 0.61 8.18 -20.77
CA LEU A 59 -0.26 8.94 -21.70
C LEU A 59 -1.14 8.03 -22.59
N ASN A 60 -0.79 6.74 -22.69
CA ASN A 60 -1.57 5.72 -23.38
C ASN A 60 -2.70 5.11 -22.51
N GLY A 61 -2.83 5.55 -21.25
CA GLY A 61 -3.80 5.03 -20.30
C GLY A 61 -3.36 3.76 -19.55
N GLU A 62 -2.17 3.23 -19.83
CA GLU A 62 -1.64 2.06 -19.13
C GLU A 62 -0.90 2.45 -17.83
N PHE A 63 -1.01 1.61 -16.81
CA PHE A 63 -0.28 1.80 -15.55
C PHE A 63 1.10 1.15 -15.65
N VAL A 64 2.15 1.97 -15.79
CA VAL A 64 3.54 1.52 -15.88
C VAL A 64 4.10 1.35 -14.47
N PRO A 65 4.69 0.19 -14.13
CA PRO A 65 5.35 0.01 -12.84
C PRO A 65 6.50 1.01 -12.71
N GLY A 66 6.47 1.82 -11.66
CA GLY A 66 7.52 2.77 -11.35
C GLY A 66 8.37 2.26 -10.21
N HIS A 67 7.99 2.64 -9.00
CA HIS A 67 8.74 2.36 -7.78
C HIS A 67 8.04 1.31 -6.93
N TYR A 68 8.83 0.53 -6.21
CA TYR A 68 8.32 -0.31 -5.15
C TYR A 68 9.20 -0.17 -3.91
N GLU A 69 8.60 -0.32 -2.75
CA GLU A 69 9.26 -0.28 -1.44
C GLU A 69 8.73 -1.44 -0.61
N ASP A 70 9.60 -2.11 0.14
CA ASP A 70 9.20 -3.10 1.12
C ASP A 70 9.33 -2.56 2.55
N PHE A 71 8.24 -2.71 3.31
CA PHE A 71 8.14 -2.31 4.69
C PHE A 71 8.03 -3.56 5.55
N GLN A 72 8.94 -3.73 6.49
CA GLN A 72 8.89 -4.80 7.48
C GLN A 72 8.75 -4.16 8.87
N ILE A 73 7.53 -3.76 9.21
CA ILE A 73 7.21 -3.07 10.46
C ILE A 73 6.20 -3.90 11.24
N ASP A 74 6.49 -4.15 12.51
CA ASP A 74 5.63 -4.92 13.42
C ASP A 74 4.37 -4.13 13.84
N VAL A 75 4.53 -2.82 14.04
CA VAL A 75 3.49 -1.91 14.51
C VAL A 75 2.66 -1.39 13.34
N ILE A 76 1.37 -1.71 13.32
CA ILE A 76 0.47 -1.35 12.21
C ILE A 76 0.29 0.15 12.03
N GLY A 77 0.20 0.93 13.11
CA GLY A 77 0.07 2.39 13.00
C GLY A 77 1.27 3.07 12.34
N GLU A 78 2.48 2.59 12.65
CA GLU A 78 3.73 3.06 12.02
C GLU A 78 3.81 2.61 10.56
N LEU A 79 3.45 1.35 10.30
CA LEU A 79 3.39 0.79 8.95
C LEU A 79 2.41 1.58 8.06
N ALA A 80 1.20 1.85 8.55
CA ALA A 80 0.22 2.67 7.87
C ALA A 80 0.76 4.08 7.59
N SER A 81 1.38 4.73 8.58
CA SER A 81 1.95 6.07 8.39
C SER A 81 3.09 6.11 7.37
N GLN A 82 3.97 5.10 7.36
CA GLN A 82 5.06 4.98 6.39
C GLN A 82 4.53 4.76 4.98
N ILE A 83 3.57 3.84 4.83
CA ILE A 83 2.91 3.58 3.54
C ILE A 83 2.18 4.83 3.05
N GLU A 84 1.44 5.52 3.93
CA GLU A 84 0.75 6.77 3.60
C GLU A 84 1.74 7.81 3.07
N ARG A 85 2.85 8.06 3.79
CA ARG A 85 3.88 9.00 3.36
C ARG A 85 4.51 8.60 2.03
N TYR A 86 4.77 7.31 1.83
CA TYR A 86 5.31 6.80 0.57
C TYR A 86 4.35 7.05 -0.59
N ILE A 87 3.06 6.75 -0.40
CA ILE A 87 2.05 6.98 -1.43
C ILE A 87 1.86 8.48 -1.66
N GLN A 88 1.84 9.31 -0.61
CA GLN A 88 1.76 10.77 -0.73
C GLN A 88 2.97 11.33 -1.50
N ALA A 89 4.17 10.83 -1.24
CA ALA A 89 5.38 11.21 -1.96
C ALA A 89 5.36 10.73 -3.42
N ALA A 90 4.87 9.52 -3.67
CA ALA A 90 4.78 8.93 -5.02
C ALA A 90 3.70 9.61 -5.88
N VAL A 91 2.52 9.87 -5.30
CA VAL A 91 1.37 10.49 -5.98
C VAL A 91 1.49 12.02 -6.01
N GLY A 92 2.28 12.61 -5.10
CA GLY A 92 2.43 14.05 -4.95
C GLY A 92 1.17 14.74 -4.39
N ARG A 93 0.20 13.99 -3.88
CA ARG A 93 -1.04 14.50 -3.28
C ARG A 93 -1.37 13.80 -1.97
N ASN A 94 -2.03 14.52 -1.07
CA ASN A 94 -2.51 13.99 0.20
C ASN A 94 -3.72 13.09 -0.04
N ILE A 95 -3.55 11.77 0.13
CA ILE A 95 -4.59 10.76 -0.19
C ILE A 95 -5.75 10.80 0.82
N ARG A 96 -5.59 11.52 1.94
CA ARG A 96 -6.63 11.73 2.96
C ARG A 96 -7.53 12.93 2.68
N GLU A 97 -7.17 13.77 1.71
CA GLU A 97 -7.87 15.04 1.49
C GLU A 97 -9.11 14.77 0.61
N PHE A 98 -10.26 14.71 1.25
CA PHE A 98 -11.54 14.88 0.56
C PHE A 98 -11.55 16.29 -0.06
N PRO A 99 -12.02 16.46 -1.31
CA PRO A 99 -12.00 17.75 -1.97
C PRO A 99 -12.90 18.73 -1.22
N GLU A 100 -12.30 19.70 -0.53
CA GLU A 100 -12.99 20.95 -0.19
C GLU A 100 -13.16 21.75 -1.48
N ASN A 101 -14.41 21.84 -1.92
CA ASN A 101 -14.86 22.70 -3.01
C ASN A 101 -14.50 24.16 -2.70
N VAL A 102 -13.76 24.80 -3.61
CA VAL A 102 -13.59 26.27 -3.67
C VAL A 102 -14.59 26.84 -4.65
#